data_AF-A0A246E678-F1
#
_entry.id   AF-A0A246E678-F1
#
_cell.length_a   1.000
_cell.length_b   1.000
_cell.length_c   1.000
_cell.angle_alpha   90.00
_cell.angle_beta   90.00
_cell.angle_gamma   90.00
#
_symmetry.space_group_name_H-M   'P 1'
#
loop_
_entity.id
_entity.type
_entity.pdbx_description
1 polymer ?
#
loop_
_entity_poly.entity_id
_entity_poly.type
_entity_poly.pdbx_seq_one_letter_code
_entity_poly.pdbx_strand_id
1 'polypeptide(L)'
;MNTHDNTSETPHPGTRPLTFWMRAAETALSSEMHRTLSAEGLDRRDWAVLNVLAGERDIPELAERVQRGGKRVRSLAARGWAAERDGAWIITDDGRRERDRIHALVSGVRDRVRSTVTEEDYATTVASLEAIARGLGWDETSPRRFGPRGRHGFGHGFGRGHGCGPRFGEHPHRGDHAHRGDHAHRGEHAFERGFTAGFAAGRDAA
;
A
#
# COMPACT_ATOMS: atom_id res chain seq x y z
N MET A 1 -9.53 29.64 56.09
CA MET A 1 -8.87 28.39 55.66
C MET A 1 -9.88 27.56 54.90
N ASN A 2 -9.68 27.35 53.60
CA ASN A 2 -10.23 26.22 52.85
C ASN A 2 -9.25 25.96 51.71
N THR A 3 -8.23 25.16 52.00
CA THR A 3 -7.27 24.68 51.02
C THR A 3 -7.97 23.61 50.20
N HIS A 4 -8.27 23.90 48.94
CA HIS A 4 -8.66 22.87 47.99
C HIS A 4 -7.44 21.99 47.75
N ASP A 5 -7.47 20.80 48.32
CA ASP A 5 -6.57 19.70 48.00
C ASP A 5 -6.87 19.27 46.55
N ASN A 6 -6.16 19.89 45.62
CA ASN A 6 -6.20 19.54 44.21
C ASN A 6 -5.21 18.38 44.02
N THR A 7 -5.59 17.20 44.51
CA THR A 7 -4.85 15.97 44.25
C THR A 7 -4.84 15.75 42.74
N SER A 8 -3.70 16.11 42.13
CA SER A 8 -3.42 15.84 40.73
C SER A 8 -3.28 14.33 40.59
N GLU A 9 -4.31 13.67 40.04
CA GLU A 9 -4.25 12.26 39.65
C GLU A 9 -3.03 12.05 38.75
N THR A 10 -2.03 11.37 39.30
CA THR A 10 -0.81 10.98 38.59
C THR A 10 -1.17 9.81 37.68
N PRO A 11 -0.87 9.83 36.37
CA PRO A 11 -1.17 8.71 35.49
C PRO A 11 -0.46 7.44 35.97
N HIS A 12 -1.18 6.32 36.10
CA HIS A 12 -0.61 5.02 36.44
C HIS A 12 0.52 4.65 35.45
N PRO A 13 1.78 4.50 35.89
CA PRO A 13 2.86 4.05 35.03
C PRO A 13 2.71 2.54 34.83
N GLY A 14 2.24 2.10 33.66
CA GLY A 14 2.30 0.68 33.30
C GLY A 14 1.39 0.24 32.15
N THR A 15 0.24 0.87 31.95
CA THR A 15 -0.75 0.38 30.97
C THR A 15 -0.78 1.26 29.73
N ARG A 16 -0.48 0.67 28.56
CA ARG A 16 -0.60 1.38 27.28
C ARG A 16 -2.08 1.73 27.02
N PRO A 17 -2.38 2.92 26.48
CA PRO A 17 -3.77 3.35 26.27
C PRO A 17 -4.50 2.50 25.22
N LEU A 18 -5.83 2.46 25.26
CA LEU A 18 -6.66 1.71 24.31
C LEU A 18 -6.34 2.04 22.84
N THR A 19 -6.15 3.33 22.54
CA THR A 19 -5.81 3.81 21.18
C THR A 19 -4.49 3.24 20.65
N PHE A 20 -3.52 3.00 21.54
CA PHE A 20 -2.27 2.33 21.19
C PHE A 20 -2.54 0.90 20.72
N TRP A 21 -3.31 0.12 21.49
CA TRP A 21 -3.59 -1.27 21.15
C TRP A 21 -4.46 -1.40 19.90
N MET A 22 -5.45 -0.53 19.72
CA MET A 22 -6.24 -0.49 18.48
C MET A 22 -5.36 -0.29 17.26
N ARG A 23 -4.45 0.71 17.30
CA ARG A 23 -3.53 0.98 16.19
C ARG A 23 -2.52 -0.15 15.98
N ALA A 24 -2.02 -0.75 17.05
CA ALA A 24 -1.10 -1.88 16.98
C ALA A 24 -1.78 -3.09 16.32
N ALA A 25 -3.00 -3.45 16.72
CA ALA A 25 -3.76 -4.55 16.15
C ALA A 25 -4.11 -4.28 14.67
N GLU A 26 -4.58 -3.08 14.35
CA GLU A 26 -4.84 -2.66 12.96
C GLU A 26 -3.59 -2.79 12.10
N THR A 27 -2.44 -2.31 12.59
CA THR A 27 -1.17 -2.35 11.86
C THR A 27 -0.69 -3.79 11.64
N ALA A 28 -0.79 -4.63 12.67
CA ALA A 28 -0.39 -6.04 12.59
C ALA A 28 -1.26 -6.81 11.59
N LEU A 29 -2.59 -6.71 11.70
CA LEU A 29 -3.53 -7.30 10.76
C LEU A 29 -3.31 -6.78 9.34
N SER A 30 -3.11 -5.47 9.21
CA SER A 30 -2.89 -4.81 7.93
C SER A 30 -1.64 -5.34 7.23
N SER A 31 -0.56 -5.51 7.99
CA SER A 31 0.71 -6.05 7.53
C SER A 31 0.61 -7.52 7.14
N GLU A 32 -0.10 -8.33 7.92
CA GLU A 32 -0.27 -9.76 7.63
C GLU A 32 -1.10 -10.00 6.36
N MET A 33 -2.17 -9.25 6.19
CA MET A 33 -2.97 -9.27 4.97
C MET A 33 -2.15 -8.83 3.75
N HIS A 34 -1.28 -7.82 3.92
CA HIS A 34 -0.39 -7.39 2.85
C HIS A 34 0.64 -8.47 2.49
N ARG A 35 1.30 -9.08 3.49
CA ARG A 35 2.24 -10.19 3.29
C ARG A 35 1.59 -11.36 2.56
N THR A 36 0.40 -11.76 2.99
CA THR A 36 -0.36 -12.85 2.38
C THR A 36 -0.66 -12.60 0.91
N LEU A 37 -1.18 -11.41 0.58
CA LEU A 37 -1.47 -11.05 -0.82
C LEU A 37 -0.20 -10.89 -1.65
N SER A 38 0.86 -10.32 -1.08
CA SER A 38 2.12 -10.09 -1.80
C SER A 38 2.88 -11.38 -2.10
N ALA A 39 2.76 -12.41 -1.26
CA ALA A 39 3.22 -13.77 -1.58
C ALA A 39 2.56 -14.31 -2.86
N GLU A 40 1.35 -13.86 -3.17
CA GLU A 40 0.58 -14.21 -4.36
C GLU A 40 0.72 -13.20 -5.50
N GLY A 41 1.67 -12.27 -5.38
CA GLY A 41 1.93 -11.23 -6.36
C GLY A 41 0.78 -10.21 -6.49
N LEU A 42 -0.02 -10.01 -5.44
CA LEU A 42 -1.12 -9.05 -5.40
C LEU A 42 -0.89 -7.95 -4.35
N ASP A 43 -1.29 -6.74 -4.68
CA ASP A 43 -1.59 -5.70 -3.69
C ASP A 43 -3.08 -5.73 -3.29
N ARG A 44 -3.48 -4.92 -2.30
CA ARG A 44 -4.89 -4.83 -1.87
C ARG A 44 -5.84 -4.37 -2.96
N ARG A 45 -5.38 -3.53 -3.88
CA ARG A 45 -6.18 -2.99 -4.98
C ARG A 45 -6.33 -4.04 -6.08
N ASP A 46 -5.31 -4.84 -6.35
CA ASP A 46 -5.39 -5.97 -7.28
C ASP A 46 -6.39 -7.00 -6.75
N TRP A 47 -6.34 -7.31 -5.45
CA TRP A 47 -7.33 -8.14 -4.78
C TRP A 47 -8.75 -7.58 -4.88
N ALA A 48 -8.93 -6.28 -4.66
CA ALA A 48 -10.23 -5.63 -4.81
C ALA A 48 -10.78 -5.72 -6.24
N VAL A 49 -9.93 -5.53 -7.26
CA VAL A 49 -10.30 -5.68 -8.67
C VAL A 49 -10.70 -7.12 -8.97
N LEU A 50 -9.94 -8.10 -8.49
CA LEU A 50 -10.25 -9.52 -8.69
C LEU A 50 -11.60 -9.90 -8.06
N ASN A 51 -11.90 -9.42 -6.85
CA ASN A 51 -13.19 -9.67 -6.20
C ASN A 51 -14.37 -9.01 -6.94
N VAL A 52 -14.17 -7.82 -7.51
CA VAL A 52 -15.19 -7.17 -8.35
C VAL A 52 -15.41 -7.96 -9.64
N LEU A 53 -14.34 -8.42 -10.30
CA LEU A 53 -14.45 -9.29 -11.47
C LEU A 53 -15.15 -10.61 -11.17
N ALA A 54 -14.98 -11.13 -9.96
CA ALA A 54 -15.64 -12.34 -9.48
C ALA A 54 -17.10 -12.13 -9.04
N GLY A 55 -17.58 -10.88 -8.94
CA GLY A 55 -18.90 -10.57 -8.38
C GLY A 55 -18.99 -10.69 -6.85
N GLU A 56 -17.86 -10.94 -6.17
CA GLU A 56 -17.78 -11.08 -4.70
C GLU A 56 -17.75 -9.74 -3.97
N ARG A 57 -17.67 -8.64 -4.74
CA ARG A 57 -17.66 -7.29 -4.21
C ARG A 57 -18.39 -6.35 -5.17
N ASP A 58 -19.49 -5.77 -4.69
CA ASP A 58 -20.21 -4.75 -5.43
C ASP A 58 -19.74 -3.34 -5.01
N ILE A 59 -19.00 -2.68 -5.91
CA ILE A 59 -18.63 -1.27 -5.80
C ILE A 59 -18.80 -0.66 -7.20
N PRO A 60 -19.89 0.08 -7.47
CA PRO A 60 -20.21 0.57 -8.80
C PRO A 60 -19.06 1.35 -9.45
N GLU A 61 -18.46 2.30 -8.73
CA GLU A 61 -17.35 3.11 -9.25
C GLU A 61 -16.11 2.27 -9.62
N LEU A 62 -15.84 1.21 -8.86
CA LEU A 62 -14.72 0.32 -9.13
C LEU A 62 -15.07 -0.63 -10.28
N ALA A 63 -16.29 -1.16 -10.31
CA ALA A 63 -16.80 -2.01 -11.39
C ALA A 63 -16.69 -1.31 -12.75
N GLU A 64 -17.13 -0.05 -12.85
CA GLU A 64 -16.92 0.74 -14.06
C GLU A 64 -15.44 0.88 -14.43
N ARG A 65 -14.56 1.11 -13.45
CA ARG A 65 -13.11 1.24 -13.69
C ARG A 65 -12.48 -0.08 -14.11
N VAL A 66 -12.99 -1.21 -13.61
CA VAL A 66 -12.60 -2.55 -14.05
C VAL A 66 -12.97 -2.73 -15.51
N GLN A 67 -14.19 -2.37 -15.91
CA GLN A 67 -14.65 -2.51 -17.30
C GLN A 67 -13.88 -1.60 -18.28
N ARG A 68 -13.31 -0.47 -17.82
CA ARG A 68 -12.38 0.34 -18.63
C ARG A 68 -11.02 -0.34 -18.89
N GLY A 69 -10.74 -1.52 -18.30
CA GLY A 69 -9.56 -2.32 -18.63
C GLY A 69 -8.23 -1.72 -18.19
N GLY A 70 -8.15 -1.07 -17.02
CA GLY A 70 -6.91 -0.44 -16.54
C GLY A 70 -5.74 -1.42 -16.33
N LYS A 71 -4.54 -0.89 -15.99
CA LYS A 71 -3.29 -1.68 -15.79
C LYS A 71 -3.49 -2.95 -14.94
N ARG A 72 -4.27 -2.87 -13.86
CA ARG A 72 -4.52 -4.01 -12.96
C ARG A 72 -5.29 -5.13 -13.64
N VAL A 73 -6.35 -4.78 -14.36
CA VAL A 73 -7.17 -5.75 -15.10
C VAL A 73 -6.32 -6.46 -16.15
N ARG A 74 -5.54 -5.70 -16.92
CA ARG A 74 -4.59 -6.27 -17.88
C ARG A 74 -3.51 -7.15 -17.22
N SER A 75 -3.05 -6.79 -16.01
CA SER A 75 -2.12 -7.62 -15.26
C SER A 75 -2.76 -8.94 -14.80
N LEU A 76 -4.03 -8.95 -14.40
CA LEU A 76 -4.78 -10.17 -14.08
C LEU A 76 -5.03 -11.00 -15.33
N ALA A 77 -5.29 -10.35 -16.47
CA ALA A 77 -5.46 -11.01 -17.76
C ALA A 77 -4.17 -11.67 -18.25
N ALA A 78 -3.02 -11.03 -18.06
CA ALA A 78 -1.70 -11.60 -18.36
C ALA A 78 -1.39 -12.87 -17.53
N ARG A 79 -2.06 -13.05 -16.38
CA ARG A 79 -1.99 -14.26 -15.55
C ARG A 79 -3.02 -15.32 -15.95
N GLY A 80 -3.86 -15.03 -16.95
CA GLY A 80 -4.97 -15.89 -17.37
C GLY A 80 -6.19 -15.81 -16.44
N TRP A 81 -6.23 -14.86 -15.49
CA TRP A 81 -7.30 -14.78 -14.48
C TRP A 81 -8.49 -13.92 -14.92
N ALA A 82 -8.30 -13.10 -15.95
CA ALA A 82 -9.34 -12.29 -16.56
C ALA A 82 -9.23 -12.35 -18.08
N ALA A 83 -10.35 -12.13 -18.76
CA ALA A 83 -10.40 -12.07 -20.22
C ALA A 83 -11.37 -10.99 -20.67
N GLU A 84 -11.09 -10.39 -21.82
CA GLU A 84 -12.03 -9.54 -22.51
C GLU A 84 -12.90 -10.39 -23.45
N ARG A 85 -14.22 -10.22 -23.36
CA ARG A 85 -15.24 -10.88 -24.18
C ARG A 85 -16.31 -9.84 -24.53
N ASP A 86 -16.56 -9.65 -25.82
CA ASP A 86 -17.58 -8.72 -26.32
C ASP A 86 -17.46 -7.30 -25.74
N GLY A 87 -16.22 -6.83 -25.54
CA GLY A 87 -15.91 -5.51 -24.96
C GLY A 87 -16.07 -5.40 -23.44
N ALA A 88 -16.33 -6.51 -22.74
CA ALA A 88 -16.43 -6.58 -21.29
C ALA A 88 -15.31 -7.45 -20.69
N TRP A 89 -14.79 -7.01 -19.55
CA TRP A 89 -13.84 -7.77 -18.75
C TRP A 89 -14.59 -8.74 -17.84
N ILE A 90 -14.29 -10.02 -17.99
CA ILE A 90 -14.84 -11.11 -17.19
C ILE A 90 -13.71 -11.87 -16.48
N ILE A 91 -14.01 -12.47 -15.33
CA ILE A 91 -13.10 -13.42 -14.69
C ILE A 91 -13.14 -14.77 -15.43
N THR A 92 -11.99 -15.42 -15.54
CA THR A 92 -11.88 -16.78 -16.09
C THR A 92 -12.12 -17.83 -15.00
N ASP A 93 -12.22 -19.11 -15.39
CA ASP A 93 -12.30 -20.21 -14.42
C ASP A 93 -11.02 -20.35 -13.60
N ASP A 94 -9.86 -20.17 -14.23
CA ASP A 94 -8.58 -20.10 -13.54
C ASP A 94 -8.54 -18.94 -12.54
N GLY A 95 -9.06 -17.77 -12.93
CA GLY A 95 -9.17 -16.62 -12.05
C GLY A 95 -10.08 -16.86 -10.85
N ARG A 96 -11.21 -17.55 -11.04
CA ARG A 96 -12.12 -17.95 -9.95
C ARG A 96 -11.44 -18.92 -8.99
N ARG A 97 -10.85 -20.01 -9.51
CA ARG A 97 -10.14 -21.00 -8.70
C ARG A 97 -9.06 -20.35 -7.84
N GLU A 98 -8.29 -19.45 -8.45
CA GLU A 98 -7.19 -18.80 -7.78
C GLU A 98 -7.67 -17.75 -6.78
N ARG A 99 -8.75 -17.03 -7.08
CA ARG A 99 -9.42 -16.15 -6.12
C ARG A 99 -9.88 -16.94 -4.90
N ASP A 100 -10.49 -18.12 -5.08
CA ASP A 100 -10.93 -18.96 -3.97
C ASP A 100 -9.76 -19.43 -3.12
N ARG A 101 -8.65 -19.85 -3.74
CA ARG A 101 -7.42 -20.23 -3.02
C ARG A 101 -6.87 -19.07 -2.19
N ILE A 102 -6.74 -17.87 -2.78
CA ILE A 102 -6.25 -16.68 -2.10
C ILE A 102 -7.22 -16.22 -1.01
N HIS A 103 -8.53 -16.35 -1.25
CA HIS A 103 -9.56 -16.08 -0.26
C HIS A 103 -9.42 -16.99 0.96
N ALA A 104 -9.13 -18.28 0.77
CA ALA A 104 -8.89 -19.21 1.85
C ALA A 104 -7.66 -18.81 2.68
N LEU A 105 -6.56 -18.38 2.05
CA LEU A 105 -5.37 -17.87 2.75
C LEU A 105 -5.68 -16.63 3.58
N VAL A 106 -6.38 -15.66 2.99
CA VAL A 106 -6.81 -14.43 3.65
C VAL A 106 -7.78 -14.73 4.82
N SER A 107 -8.68 -15.69 4.65
CA SER A 107 -9.60 -16.14 5.70
C SER A 107 -8.84 -16.80 6.84
N GLY A 108 -7.83 -17.62 6.54
CA GLY A 108 -6.94 -18.22 7.54
C GLY A 108 -6.19 -17.20 8.41
N VAL A 109 -5.86 -16.02 7.88
CA VAL A 109 -5.31 -14.91 8.69
C VAL A 109 -6.34 -14.43 9.73
N ARG A 110 -7.60 -14.27 9.32
CA ARG A 110 -8.68 -13.83 10.22
C ARG A 110 -9.02 -14.88 11.26
N ASP A 111 -9.04 -16.15 10.86
CA ASP A 111 -9.27 -17.26 11.78
C ASP A 111 -8.17 -17.35 12.85
N ARG A 112 -6.92 -17.11 12.47
CA ARG A 112 -5.80 -17.06 13.42
C ARG A 112 -5.96 -15.95 14.45
N VAL A 113 -6.47 -14.78 14.04
CA VAL A 113 -6.76 -13.67 14.96
C VAL A 113 -7.87 -14.07 15.93
N ARG A 114 -8.97 -14.63 15.42
CA ARG A 114 -10.07 -15.12 16.26
C ARG A 114 -9.60 -16.18 17.26
N SER A 115 -8.72 -17.10 16.84
CA SER A 115 -8.20 -18.15 17.73
C SER A 115 -7.16 -17.68 18.75
N THR A 116 -6.76 -16.40 18.77
CA THR A 116 -5.84 -15.88 19.79
C THR A 116 -6.50 -15.65 21.15
N VAL A 117 -7.83 -15.60 21.17
CA VAL A 117 -8.65 -15.39 22.37
C VAL A 117 -9.81 -16.39 22.35
N THR A 118 -10.55 -16.49 23.46
CA THR A 118 -11.78 -17.30 23.46
C THR A 118 -12.83 -16.67 22.53
N GLU A 119 -13.78 -17.47 22.04
CA GLU A 119 -14.86 -16.95 21.19
C GLU A 119 -15.69 -15.87 21.92
N GLU A 120 -15.89 -16.03 23.23
CA GLU A 120 -16.58 -15.06 24.09
C GLU A 120 -15.81 -13.74 24.20
N ASP A 121 -14.50 -13.79 24.44
CA ASP A 121 -13.65 -12.61 24.50
C ASP A 121 -13.58 -11.89 23.14
N TYR A 122 -13.52 -12.65 22.05
CA TYR A 122 -13.57 -12.11 20.70
C TYR A 122 -14.88 -11.36 20.45
N ALA A 123 -16.01 -12.01 20.74
CA ALA A 123 -17.34 -11.41 20.58
C ALA A 123 -17.50 -10.15 21.44
N THR A 124 -17.03 -10.19 22.70
CA THR A 124 -17.05 -9.04 23.61
C THR A 124 -16.19 -7.88 23.09
N THR A 125 -15.01 -8.18 22.54
CA THR A 125 -14.12 -7.18 21.96
C THR A 125 -14.75 -6.51 20.75
N VAL A 126 -15.34 -7.28 19.82
CA VAL A 126 -16.01 -6.75 18.64
C VAL A 126 -17.20 -5.87 19.04
N ALA A 127 -18.05 -6.35 19.95
CA ALA A 127 -19.20 -5.59 20.44
C ALA A 127 -18.79 -4.27 21.13
N SER A 128 -17.71 -4.31 21.91
CA SER A 128 -17.15 -3.10 22.57
C SER A 128 -16.65 -2.08 21.54
N LEU A 129 -15.91 -2.53 20.52
CA LEU A 129 -15.41 -1.66 19.45
C LEU A 129 -16.55 -1.07 18.61
N GLU A 130 -17.58 -1.86 18.31
CA GLU A 130 -18.78 -1.41 17.60
C GLU A 130 -19.56 -0.36 18.40
N ALA A 131 -19.74 -0.59 19.71
CA ALA A 131 -20.37 0.37 20.60
C ALA A 131 -19.59 1.69 20.68
N ILE A 132 -18.26 1.62 20.79
CA ILE A 132 -17.39 2.81 20.75
C ILE A 132 -17.54 3.54 19.41
N ALA A 133 -17.49 2.82 18.29
CA ALA A 133 -17.62 3.42 16.95
C ALA A 133 -18.98 4.14 16.80
N ARG A 134 -20.09 3.48 17.18
CA ARG A 134 -21.43 4.08 17.16
C ARG A 134 -21.54 5.28 18.09
N GLY A 135 -20.99 5.20 19.30
CA GLY A 135 -20.95 6.31 20.25
C GLY A 135 -20.16 7.52 19.74
N LEU A 136 -19.21 7.31 18.82
CA LEU A 136 -18.43 8.34 18.14
C LEU A 136 -19.02 8.76 16.78
N GLY A 137 -20.25 8.33 16.46
CA GLY A 137 -20.98 8.74 15.26
C GLY A 137 -20.68 7.94 14.00
N TRP A 138 -20.11 6.73 14.11
CA TRP A 138 -20.06 5.80 12.99
C TRP A 138 -21.43 5.14 12.77
N ASP A 139 -21.89 5.12 11.52
CA ASP A 139 -23.01 4.31 11.05
C ASP A 139 -22.68 3.61 9.71
N GLU A 140 -23.53 2.68 9.28
CA GLU A 140 -23.32 1.89 8.05
C GLU A 140 -23.39 2.75 6.77
N THR A 141 -24.09 3.89 6.83
CA THR A 141 -24.24 4.82 5.71
C THR A 141 -23.13 5.86 5.64
N SER A 142 -22.34 5.98 6.72
CA SER A 142 -21.25 6.91 6.84
C SER A 142 -20.20 6.47 5.83
N PRO A 143 -19.87 7.33 4.84
CA PRO A 143 -18.83 6.98 3.90
C PRO A 143 -17.61 6.61 4.72
N ARG A 144 -17.00 5.44 4.47
CA ARG A 144 -15.78 4.99 5.15
C ARG A 144 -14.71 6.08 4.95
N ARG A 145 -14.71 7.08 5.82
CA ARG A 145 -13.68 8.10 5.95
C ARG A 145 -12.55 7.39 6.64
N PHE A 146 -11.84 6.57 5.86
CA PHE A 146 -10.48 6.23 6.20
C PHE A 146 -9.80 7.58 6.53
N GLY A 147 -9.26 7.68 7.74
CA GLY A 147 -8.70 8.91 8.30
C GLY A 147 -7.67 9.57 7.37
N PRO A 148 -7.19 10.77 7.74
CA PRO A 148 -6.57 11.74 6.84
C PRO A 148 -5.68 11.07 5.80
N ARG A 149 -6.10 11.16 4.54
CA ARG A 149 -5.30 10.80 3.38
C ARG A 149 -3.90 11.31 3.63
N GLY A 150 -2.92 10.41 3.60
CA GLY A 150 -1.51 10.75 3.57
C GLY A 150 -1.24 11.72 2.42
N ARG A 151 -1.28 13.01 2.73
CA ARG A 151 -0.59 14.08 2.01
C ARG A 151 0.71 14.33 2.75
N HIS A 152 1.57 13.31 2.76
CA HIS A 152 2.99 13.46 3.10
C HIS A 152 3.79 13.30 1.81
N GLY A 153 3.53 14.24 0.89
CA GLY A 153 4.55 14.68 -0.05
C GLY A 153 5.30 15.82 0.62
N PHE A 154 6.17 15.51 1.57
CA PHE A 154 7.24 16.44 1.99
C PHE A 154 8.53 15.92 1.37
N GLY A 155 8.69 16.26 0.09
CA GLY A 155 9.88 16.06 -0.71
C GLY A 155 10.11 17.33 -1.53
N HIS A 156 11.11 18.11 -1.12
CA HIS A 156 11.82 19.16 -1.85
C HIS A 156 11.05 20.11 -2.78
N GLY A 157 10.84 21.33 -2.28
CA GLY A 157 10.73 22.53 -3.10
C GLY A 157 11.55 23.64 -2.45
N PHE A 158 12.83 23.73 -2.82
CA PHE A 158 13.67 24.89 -2.52
C PHE A 158 12.93 26.17 -2.93
N GLY A 159 13.01 27.19 -2.07
CA GLY A 159 12.52 28.52 -2.37
C GLY A 159 13.12 29.03 -3.68
N ARG A 160 12.26 29.29 -4.67
CA ARG A 160 12.51 30.26 -5.73
C ARG A 160 11.49 31.37 -5.55
N GLY A 161 11.83 32.31 -4.68
CA GLY A 161 11.21 33.62 -4.69
C GLY A 161 11.51 34.28 -6.03
N HIS A 162 10.46 34.47 -6.83
CA HIS A 162 10.49 35.38 -7.97
C HIS A 162 10.48 36.80 -7.42
N GLY A 163 11.67 37.33 -7.14
CA GLY A 163 11.90 38.73 -6.79
C GLY A 163 12.44 39.48 -8.00
N CYS A 164 11.68 40.44 -8.50
CA CYS A 164 12.09 41.40 -9.52
C CYS A 164 13.20 42.34 -8.99
N GLY A 165 14.23 42.61 -9.80
CA GLY A 165 15.24 43.65 -9.57
C GLY A 165 16.31 43.70 -10.68
N PRO A 166 16.91 44.86 -11.04
CA PRO A 166 17.21 45.20 -12.44
C PRO A 166 18.69 45.15 -12.88
N ARG A 167 18.86 44.94 -14.21
CA ARG A 167 19.94 45.30 -15.17
C ARG A 167 21.36 45.58 -14.64
N PHE A 168 22.38 44.98 -15.29
CA PHE A 168 23.55 45.66 -15.90
C PHE A 168 24.38 44.67 -16.75
N GLY A 169 24.78 45.07 -17.97
CA GLY A 169 25.99 44.57 -18.65
C GLY A 169 25.87 43.95 -20.05
N GLU A 170 25.84 44.79 -21.10
CA GLU A 170 26.52 44.60 -22.41
C GLU A 170 27.88 43.86 -22.30
N HIS A 171 28.48 43.11 -23.24
CA HIS A 171 28.51 43.10 -24.73
C HIS A 171 29.26 41.81 -25.24
N PRO A 172 29.58 41.60 -26.54
CA PRO A 172 29.42 40.33 -27.28
C PRO A 172 30.74 39.68 -27.75
N HIS A 173 30.69 38.61 -28.57
CA HIS A 173 31.58 38.25 -29.71
C HIS A 173 31.35 36.75 -30.06
N ARG A 174 30.61 36.41 -31.13
CA ARG A 174 31.07 36.05 -32.50
C ARG A 174 32.26 35.09 -32.57
N GLY A 175 32.06 33.95 -33.23
CA GLY A 175 33.14 33.08 -33.69
C GLY A 175 32.64 31.74 -34.23
N ASP A 176 32.10 31.75 -35.45
CA ASP A 176 31.94 30.54 -36.27
C ASP A 176 33.33 29.97 -36.59
N HIS A 177 33.59 28.73 -36.17
CA HIS A 177 34.68 27.93 -36.72
C HIS A 177 34.21 26.50 -36.97
N ALA A 178 33.92 26.22 -38.24
CA ALA A 178 33.90 24.88 -38.79
C ALA A 178 35.34 24.35 -38.88
N HIS A 179 35.64 23.23 -38.22
CA HIS A 179 36.73 22.36 -38.62
C HIS A 179 36.31 20.90 -38.54
N ARG A 180 36.26 20.32 -39.73
CA ARG A 180 36.21 18.91 -40.09
C ARG A 180 37.53 18.25 -39.66
N GLY A 181 37.47 17.08 -39.04
CA GLY A 181 38.65 16.29 -38.69
C GLY A 181 38.25 14.90 -38.22
N ASP A 182 38.23 13.96 -39.17
CA ASP A 182 38.22 12.52 -38.91
C ASP A 182 39.41 12.13 -38.04
N HIS A 183 39.17 11.42 -36.93
CA HIS A 183 40.09 10.38 -36.45
C HIS A 183 39.31 9.27 -35.73
N ALA A 184 39.59 8.07 -36.19
CA ALA A 184 38.98 6.83 -35.78
C ALA A 184 39.72 6.17 -34.59
N HIS A 185 38.97 5.28 -33.93
CA HIS A 185 39.39 4.17 -33.06
C HIS A 185 39.93 4.48 -31.65
N ARG A 186 39.25 3.93 -30.62
CA ARG A 186 39.75 2.86 -29.72
C ARG A 186 39.13 2.95 -28.31
N GLY A 187 38.75 1.79 -27.75
CA GLY A 187 38.38 1.59 -26.33
C GLY A 187 36.98 1.02 -26.17
N GLU A 188 36.75 -0.28 -26.43
CA GLU A 188 36.82 -1.35 -25.43
C GLU A 188 35.95 -1.12 -24.18
N HIS A 189 34.82 -1.84 -24.18
CA HIS A 189 34.22 -2.56 -23.07
C HIS A 189 34.66 -2.22 -21.63
N ALA A 190 33.72 -1.67 -20.86
CA ALA A 190 33.70 -1.81 -19.40
C ALA A 190 32.24 -2.01 -18.93
N PHE A 191 31.70 -3.20 -19.16
CA PHE A 191 30.57 -3.73 -18.39
C PHE A 191 31.12 -4.78 -17.43
N GLU A 192 31.56 -4.34 -16.25
CA GLU A 192 31.75 -5.25 -15.12
C GLU A 192 31.10 -4.63 -13.89
N ARG A 193 29.77 -4.81 -13.81
CA ARG A 193 29.03 -4.66 -12.57
C ARG A 193 29.30 -5.91 -11.75
N GLY A 194 30.13 -5.78 -10.72
CA GLY A 194 30.31 -6.79 -9.70
C GLY A 194 29.00 -7.10 -9.00
N PHE A 195 28.52 -8.34 -9.13
CA PHE A 195 27.50 -8.90 -8.25
C PHE A 195 27.55 -10.43 -8.25
N THR A 196 28.47 -11.00 -7.48
CA THR A 196 28.41 -12.37 -6.94
C THR A 196 29.35 -12.41 -5.73
N ALA A 197 29.15 -13.15 -4.68
CA ALA A 197 28.01 -13.85 -4.12
C ALA A 197 28.44 -14.15 -2.68
N GLY A 198 27.71 -13.65 -1.69
CA GLY A 198 27.94 -13.97 -0.29
C GLY A 198 26.71 -14.65 0.25
N PHE A 199 26.65 -15.99 0.23
CA PHE A 199 25.90 -16.78 1.20
C PHE A 199 26.41 -18.24 1.23
N ALA A 200 27.05 -18.56 2.35
CA ALA A 200 27.17 -19.84 3.09
C ALA A 200 27.04 -21.17 2.32
N ALA A 201 28.06 -22.05 2.28
CA ALA A 201 28.61 -22.85 3.39
C ALA A 201 27.56 -23.69 4.14
N GLY A 202 27.61 -25.01 3.93
CA GLY A 202 27.19 -26.01 4.91
C GLY A 202 26.00 -26.90 4.54
N ARG A 203 26.17 -27.83 3.60
CA ARG A 203 25.48 -29.14 3.64
C ARG A 203 26.35 -30.20 2.96
N ASP A 204 27.25 -30.79 3.74
CA ASP A 204 27.70 -32.17 3.58
C ASP A 204 27.62 -32.81 4.96
N ALA A 205 26.48 -33.44 5.26
CA ALA A 205 26.30 -34.43 6.31
C ALA A 205 24.92 -35.11 6.13
N ALA A 206 24.97 -36.46 6.11
CA ALA A 206 23.89 -37.46 6.00
C ALA A 206 23.53 -37.90 4.58
#